data_AF-B1N653-F1
#
_entry.id   AF-B1N653-F1
#
_cell.length_a   1.000
_cell.length_b   1.000
_cell.length_c   1.000
_cell.angle_alpha   90.00
_cell.angle_beta   90.00
_cell.angle_gamma   90.00
#
_symmetry.space_group_name_H-M   'P 1'
#
loop_
_entity.id
_entity.type
_entity.pdbx_description
1 polymer ?
#
loop_
_entity_poly.entity_id
_entity_poly.type
_entity_poly.pdbx_seq_one_letter_code
_entity_poly.pdbx_strand_id
1 'polypeptide(L)'
;MFASKSERKVHYSIRKFSIGVASVVVASLFLGGVVHAEGVRSGNNSTVTSSGQDISKKYADEVKSHLEKILSEIQTNLDRSKHIKTVNLINKLQDIKRTYLYELNVLEDKSKAELPSKIKAKLDAAFEQFKKDTLPTEPGKKVAEAKKKVEEAEKKAKAQKEEDHRNYPTITYKTLELEIAESDVKVKEAELELVKKEADESRNEGTINQAKAKVESEQAEATRLKKIKTDREKAEEEAKRRADAKE
;
A
#
# COMPACT_ATOMS: atom_id res chain seq x y z
N MET A 1 20.45 -61.92 -34.50
CA MET A 1 20.56 -61.63 -33.04
C MET A 1 20.12 -60.18 -32.83
N PHE A 2 19.42 -59.89 -31.73
CA PHE A 2 18.87 -58.56 -31.42
C PHE A 2 19.77 -57.80 -30.42
N ALA A 3 20.06 -56.52 -30.69
CA ALA A 3 20.44 -55.48 -29.72
C ALA A 3 20.47 -54.12 -30.45
N SER A 4 20.08 -52.97 -29.88
CA SER A 4 19.16 -52.70 -28.76
C SER A 4 18.49 -51.34 -29.03
N LYS A 5 17.34 -51.06 -28.40
CA LYS A 5 16.51 -49.88 -28.70
C LYS A 5 17.20 -48.59 -28.25
N SER A 6 17.29 -47.59 -29.13
CA SER A 6 17.56 -46.21 -28.73
C SER A 6 16.25 -45.50 -28.36
N GLU A 7 16.12 -45.12 -27.09
CA GLU A 7 14.97 -44.36 -26.59
C GLU A 7 15.00 -42.94 -27.18
N ARG A 8 14.13 -42.67 -28.16
CA ARG A 8 13.87 -41.29 -28.60
C ARG A 8 13.08 -40.58 -27.50
N LYS A 9 13.77 -39.87 -26.61
CA LYS A 9 13.16 -38.88 -25.71
C LYS A 9 12.43 -37.84 -26.53
N VAL A 10 11.11 -38.00 -26.63
CA VAL A 10 10.23 -37.00 -27.24
C VAL A 10 10.11 -35.85 -26.24
N HIS A 11 10.89 -34.80 -26.46
CA HIS A 11 10.73 -33.57 -25.69
C HIS A 11 9.40 -32.93 -26.09
N TYR A 12 8.39 -33.09 -25.24
CA TYR A 12 7.13 -32.37 -25.37
C TYR A 12 7.38 -30.88 -25.16
N SER A 13 7.67 -30.16 -26.24
CA SER A 13 7.65 -28.71 -26.28
C SER A 13 6.22 -28.24 -26.01
N ILE A 14 5.90 -28.01 -24.74
CA ILE A 14 4.64 -27.38 -24.31
C ILE A 14 4.65 -25.95 -24.89
N ARG A 15 4.15 -25.82 -26.11
CA ARG A 15 3.86 -24.53 -26.72
C ARG A 15 2.82 -23.88 -25.81
N LYS A 16 3.25 -22.88 -25.04
CA LYS A 16 2.41 -22.07 -24.17
C LYS A 16 1.35 -21.42 -25.04
N PHE A 17 0.20 -22.08 -25.20
CA PHE A 17 -1.01 -21.40 -25.63
C PHE A 17 -1.28 -20.34 -24.58
N SER A 18 -1.03 -19.09 -24.95
CA SER A 18 -1.59 -17.95 -24.25
C SER A 18 -3.09 -18.02 -24.48
N ILE A 19 -3.77 -18.81 -23.65
CA ILE A 19 -5.20 -18.67 -23.43
C ILE A 19 -5.32 -17.32 -22.75
N GLY A 20 -5.49 -16.30 -23.59
CA GLY A 20 -5.96 -15.00 -23.14
C GLY A 20 -7.23 -15.27 -22.34
N VAL A 21 -7.20 -14.94 -21.06
CA VAL A 21 -8.34 -15.15 -20.16
C VAL A 21 -9.44 -14.23 -20.64
N ALA A 22 -10.29 -14.75 -21.52
CA ALA A 22 -11.48 -14.09 -21.99
C ALA A 22 -12.40 -13.90 -20.78
N SER A 23 -12.40 -12.68 -20.24
CA SER A 23 -13.19 -12.28 -19.08
C SER A 23 -14.69 -12.21 -19.45
N VAL A 24 -15.33 -13.36 -19.58
CA VAL A 24 -16.76 -13.52 -19.93
C VAL A 24 -17.55 -14.03 -18.72
N VAL A 25 -17.43 -13.31 -17.60
CA VAL A 25 -18.05 -13.61 -16.28
C VAL A 25 -18.12 -12.27 -15.49
N VAL A 26 -19.26 -11.65 -15.15
CA VAL A 26 -20.69 -11.80 -15.49
C VAL A 26 -21.28 -10.39 -15.70
N ALA A 27 -22.24 -10.20 -16.63
CA ALA A 27 -22.99 -8.94 -16.78
C ALA A 27 -24.53 -9.11 -16.81
N SER A 28 -25.04 -10.30 -16.50
CA SER A 28 -26.42 -10.72 -16.71
C SER A 28 -27.12 -11.21 -15.43
N LEU A 29 -27.17 -10.36 -14.39
CA LEU A 29 -27.97 -10.61 -13.17
C LEU A 29 -28.73 -9.37 -12.66
N PHE A 30 -28.96 -8.36 -13.51
CA PHE A 30 -29.69 -7.13 -13.13
C PHE A 30 -30.79 -6.71 -14.13
N LEU A 31 -31.35 -7.65 -14.89
CA LEU A 31 -32.67 -7.50 -15.52
C LEU A 31 -33.56 -8.69 -15.19
N GLY A 32 -33.89 -8.84 -13.91
CA GLY A 32 -35.07 -9.59 -13.47
C GLY A 32 -36.35 -8.85 -13.89
N GLY A 33 -36.62 -8.83 -15.19
CA GLY A 33 -37.86 -8.32 -15.74
C GLY A 33 -38.99 -9.28 -15.38
N VAL A 34 -39.76 -8.96 -14.34
CA VAL A 34 -41.00 -9.67 -14.01
C VAL A 34 -42.02 -9.36 -15.10
N VAL A 35 -42.06 -10.22 -16.12
CA VAL A 35 -43.13 -10.23 -17.11
C VAL A 35 -44.38 -10.76 -16.41
N HIS A 36 -45.26 -9.85 -16.00
CA HIS A 36 -46.58 -10.20 -15.47
C HIS A 36 -47.44 -10.78 -16.59
N ALA A 37 -47.36 -12.09 -16.77
CA ALA A 37 -48.23 -12.86 -17.64
C ALA A 37 -49.46 -13.37 -16.88
N GLU A 38 -50.32 -12.46 -16.44
CA GLU A 38 -51.69 -12.83 -16.04
C GLU A 38 -52.67 -11.69 -16.37
N GLY A 39 -53.24 -11.77 -17.57
CA GLY A 39 -54.42 -11.01 -17.89
C GLY A 39 -55.66 -11.85 -17.58
N VAL A 40 -56.40 -11.53 -16.51
CA VAL A 40 -57.87 -11.64 -16.42
C VAL A 40 -58.40 -11.02 -15.10
N ARG A 41 -59.38 -10.12 -15.26
CA ARG A 41 -60.43 -9.69 -14.31
C ARG A 41 -60.08 -9.13 -12.91
N SER A 42 -60.65 -7.93 -12.71
CA SER A 42 -61.55 -7.55 -11.60
C SER A 42 -60.97 -6.88 -10.35
N GLY A 43 -61.57 -5.75 -9.97
CA GLY A 43 -61.69 -5.35 -8.57
C GLY A 43 -60.88 -4.12 -8.13
N ASN A 44 -61.38 -2.93 -8.48
CA ASN A 44 -61.67 -1.80 -7.57
C ASN A 44 -60.91 -1.73 -6.21
N ASN A 45 -59.57 -1.72 -6.20
CA ASN A 45 -58.81 -1.57 -4.96
C ASN A 45 -58.19 -0.17 -4.85
N SER A 46 -58.62 0.52 -3.79
CA SER A 46 -58.32 1.90 -3.38
C SER A 46 -56.96 2.48 -3.80
N THR A 47 -56.98 3.73 -4.26
CA THR A 47 -55.79 4.58 -4.48
C THR A 47 -55.12 4.90 -3.14
N VAL A 48 -54.33 3.97 -2.61
CA VAL A 48 -53.42 4.24 -1.48
C VAL A 48 -52.31 5.16 -1.98
N THR A 49 -52.18 6.32 -1.33
CA THR A 49 -51.34 7.45 -1.75
C THR A 49 -49.86 7.08 -1.95
N SER A 50 -49.30 7.38 -3.12
CA SER A 50 -47.88 7.10 -3.47
C SER A 50 -46.87 7.85 -2.59
N SER A 51 -47.29 8.90 -1.89
CA SER A 51 -46.43 9.82 -1.13
C SER A 51 -45.48 9.11 -0.15
N GLY A 52 -45.94 8.07 0.56
CA GLY A 52 -45.09 7.29 1.48
C GLY A 52 -43.99 6.49 0.77
N GLN A 53 -44.29 5.94 -0.42
CA GLN A 53 -43.29 5.26 -1.26
C GLN A 53 -42.27 6.24 -1.83
N ASP A 54 -42.70 7.42 -2.28
CA ASP A 54 -41.80 8.45 -2.81
C ASP A 54 -40.84 8.99 -1.73
N ILE A 55 -41.31 9.20 -0.50
CA ILE A 55 -40.50 9.66 0.64
C ILE A 55 -39.45 8.62 1.05
N SER A 56 -39.87 7.35 1.21
CA SER A 56 -38.94 6.26 1.58
C SER A 56 -37.88 6.01 0.50
N LYS A 57 -38.26 6.10 -0.78
CA LYS A 57 -37.33 6.01 -1.91
C LYS A 57 -36.30 7.15 -1.91
N LYS A 58 -36.74 8.40 -1.64
CA LYS A 58 -35.87 9.56 -1.49
C LYS A 58 -34.82 9.39 -0.38
N TYR A 59 -35.23 8.88 0.80
CA TYR A 59 -34.28 8.58 1.89
C TYR A 59 -33.34 7.41 1.57
N ALA A 60 -33.81 6.41 0.81
CA ALA A 60 -32.96 5.32 0.35
C ALA A 60 -31.87 5.81 -0.62
N ASP A 61 -32.24 6.66 -1.58
CA ASP A 61 -31.33 7.24 -2.56
C ASP A 61 -30.32 8.21 -1.92
N GLU A 62 -30.72 8.98 -0.91
CA GLU A 62 -29.82 9.89 -0.16
C GLU A 62 -28.71 9.12 0.59
N VAL A 63 -29.07 8.06 1.32
CA VAL A 63 -28.09 7.22 2.04
C VAL A 63 -27.21 6.45 1.05
N LYS A 64 -27.79 5.96 -0.06
CA LYS A 64 -27.05 5.30 -1.14
C LYS A 64 -26.03 6.23 -1.79
N SER A 65 -26.40 7.47 -2.10
CA SER A 65 -25.51 8.48 -2.68
C SER A 65 -24.35 8.83 -1.74
N HIS A 66 -24.61 9.00 -0.44
CA HIS A 66 -23.55 9.25 0.55
C HIS A 66 -22.58 8.06 0.67
N LEU A 67 -23.11 6.83 0.61
CA LEU A 67 -22.30 5.61 0.63
C LEU A 67 -21.46 5.46 -0.66
N GLU A 68 -22.00 5.78 -1.82
CA GLU A 68 -21.27 5.79 -3.11
C GLU A 68 -20.16 6.87 -3.14
N LYS A 69 -20.41 8.04 -2.54
CA LYS A 69 -19.39 9.07 -2.30
C LYS A 69 -18.25 8.56 -1.41
N ILE A 70 -18.58 7.92 -0.28
CA ILE A 70 -17.57 7.31 0.60
C ILE A 70 -16.78 6.22 -0.15
N LEU A 71 -17.45 5.33 -0.90
CA LEU A 71 -16.78 4.27 -1.69
C LEU A 71 -15.84 4.81 -2.78
N SER A 72 -16.17 5.94 -3.42
CA SER A 72 -15.29 6.56 -4.42
C SER A 72 -14.10 7.30 -3.78
N GLU A 73 -14.28 7.96 -2.63
CA GLU A 73 -13.19 8.53 -1.84
C GLU A 73 -12.23 7.44 -1.32
N ILE A 74 -12.77 6.28 -0.94
CA ILE A 74 -12.00 5.07 -0.60
C ILE A 74 -11.19 4.59 -1.80
N GLN A 75 -11.82 4.32 -2.96
CA GLN A 75 -11.15 3.78 -4.15
C GLN A 75 -10.01 4.66 -4.67
N THR A 76 -10.16 5.99 -4.58
CA THR A 76 -9.16 6.95 -5.09
C THR A 76 -7.95 7.12 -4.18
N ASN A 77 -8.09 6.96 -2.87
CA ASN A 77 -7.01 7.17 -1.89
C ASN A 77 -6.26 5.89 -1.48
N LEU A 78 -6.53 4.75 -2.13
CA LEU A 78 -6.10 3.45 -1.62
C LEU A 78 -4.87 2.86 -2.30
N ASP A 79 -3.79 2.77 -1.52
CA ASP A 79 -2.67 1.89 -1.82
C ASP A 79 -3.12 0.44 -1.97
N ARG A 80 -2.64 -0.21 -3.05
CA ARG A 80 -2.85 -1.64 -3.33
C ARG A 80 -2.36 -2.56 -2.20
N SER A 81 -1.44 -2.08 -1.35
CA SER A 81 -0.93 -2.78 -0.16
C SER A 81 -1.93 -2.85 1.01
N LYS A 82 -2.99 -2.04 1.02
CA LYS A 82 -3.98 -1.94 2.12
C LYS A 82 -5.30 -2.67 1.82
N HIS A 83 -5.34 -3.47 0.75
CA HIS A 83 -6.52 -4.16 0.23
C HIS A 83 -7.36 -4.91 1.28
N ILE A 84 -6.72 -5.56 2.27
CA ILE A 84 -7.44 -6.29 3.33
C ILE A 84 -8.27 -5.33 4.21
N LYS A 85 -7.70 -4.18 4.60
CA LYS A 85 -8.41 -3.15 5.37
C LYS A 85 -9.56 -2.55 4.55
N THR A 86 -9.35 -2.36 3.24
CA THR A 86 -10.37 -1.92 2.29
C THR A 86 -11.56 -2.86 2.23
N VAL A 87 -11.32 -4.16 1.99
CA VAL A 87 -12.38 -5.16 1.91
C VAL A 87 -13.17 -5.22 3.21
N ASN A 88 -12.49 -5.16 4.36
CA ASN A 88 -13.14 -5.11 5.67
C ASN A 88 -14.03 -3.86 5.85
N LEU A 89 -13.62 -2.68 5.35
CA LEU A 89 -14.50 -1.51 5.36
C LEU A 89 -15.68 -1.68 4.39
N ILE A 90 -15.45 -2.13 3.15
CA ILE A 90 -16.51 -2.33 2.17
C ILE A 90 -17.58 -3.28 2.72
N ASN A 91 -17.18 -4.37 3.37
CA ASN A 91 -18.08 -5.29 4.05
C ASN A 91 -18.88 -4.59 5.15
N LYS A 92 -18.24 -3.84 6.07
CA LYS A 92 -18.92 -3.05 7.11
C LYS A 92 -19.93 -2.05 6.53
N LEU A 93 -19.58 -1.34 5.45
CA LEU A 93 -20.48 -0.39 4.79
C LEU A 93 -21.67 -1.11 4.12
N GLN A 94 -21.44 -2.30 3.55
CA GLN A 94 -22.51 -3.14 3.01
C GLN A 94 -23.43 -3.67 4.11
N ASP A 95 -22.91 -4.03 5.28
CA ASP A 95 -23.71 -4.46 6.43
C ASP A 95 -24.56 -3.32 6.96
N ILE A 96 -24.01 -2.10 7.11
CA ILE A 96 -24.77 -0.89 7.46
C ILE A 96 -25.89 -0.62 6.44
N LYS A 97 -25.61 -0.80 5.14
CA LYS A 97 -26.62 -0.68 4.08
C LYS A 97 -27.73 -1.74 4.20
N ARG A 98 -27.37 -2.98 4.52
CA ARG A 98 -28.34 -4.09 4.71
C ARG A 98 -29.23 -3.84 5.92
N THR A 99 -28.66 -3.44 7.07
CA THR A 99 -29.44 -3.11 8.27
C THR A 99 -30.37 -1.93 8.02
N TYR A 100 -29.92 -0.88 7.34
CA TYR A 100 -30.78 0.26 6.99
C TYR A 100 -31.96 -0.14 6.11
N LEU A 101 -31.74 -0.94 5.05
CA LEU A 101 -32.82 -1.40 4.17
C LEU A 101 -33.84 -2.27 4.90
N TYR A 102 -33.40 -3.06 5.90
CA TYR A 102 -34.29 -3.81 6.77
C TYR A 102 -35.10 -2.90 7.71
N GLU A 103 -34.41 -2.00 8.44
CA GLU A 103 -35.05 -1.03 9.34
C GLU A 103 -36.08 -0.15 8.60
N LEU A 104 -35.78 0.29 7.37
CA LEU A 104 -36.67 1.11 6.53
C LEU A 104 -37.97 0.38 6.14
N ASN A 105 -37.93 -0.94 5.99
CA ASN A 105 -39.08 -1.78 5.67
C ASN A 105 -39.93 -2.15 6.91
N VAL A 106 -39.32 -2.20 8.09
CA VAL A 106 -39.97 -2.63 9.34
C VAL A 106 -40.58 -1.47 10.13
N LEU A 107 -39.97 -0.28 10.07
CA LEU A 107 -40.38 0.87 10.88
C LEU A 107 -41.60 1.61 10.31
N GLU A 108 -42.29 2.35 11.19
CA GLU A 108 -43.38 3.26 10.83
C GLU A 108 -42.86 4.62 10.31
N ASP A 109 -43.68 5.35 9.55
CA ASP A 109 -43.22 6.53 8.79
C ASP A 109 -42.61 7.65 9.65
N LYS A 110 -43.03 7.79 10.91
CA LYS A 110 -42.46 8.77 11.85
C LYS A 110 -41.00 8.46 12.20
N SER A 111 -40.65 7.19 12.39
CA SER A 111 -39.28 6.77 12.73
C SER A 111 -38.37 6.62 11.50
N LYS A 112 -38.94 6.46 10.29
CA LYS A 112 -38.17 6.51 9.03
C LYS A 112 -37.46 7.85 8.81
N ALA A 113 -38.03 8.96 9.27
CA ALA A 113 -37.46 10.30 9.08
C ALA A 113 -36.14 10.53 9.88
N GLU A 114 -35.98 9.90 11.03
CA GLU A 114 -34.73 9.97 11.82
C GLU A 114 -33.66 8.95 11.37
N LEU A 115 -34.09 7.89 10.68
CA LEU A 115 -33.23 6.80 10.22
C LEU A 115 -32.03 7.25 9.36
N PRO A 116 -32.17 8.12 8.33
CA PRO A 116 -31.04 8.52 7.49
C PRO A 116 -29.96 9.29 8.26
N SER A 117 -30.29 10.07 9.30
CA SER A 117 -29.29 10.81 10.09
C SER A 117 -28.45 9.85 10.95
N LYS A 118 -29.10 8.87 11.60
CA LYS A 118 -28.45 7.81 12.39
C LYS A 118 -27.53 6.94 11.53
N ILE A 119 -27.91 6.64 10.29
CA ILE A 119 -27.08 5.85 9.36
C ILE A 119 -25.92 6.67 8.80
N LYS A 120 -26.11 7.94 8.41
CA LYS A 120 -24.99 8.83 8.03
C LYS A 120 -23.93 8.88 9.11
N ALA A 121 -24.31 9.12 10.37
CA ALA A 121 -23.39 9.13 11.50
C ALA A 121 -22.61 7.80 11.67
N LYS A 122 -23.26 6.64 11.46
CA LYS A 122 -22.58 5.33 11.47
C LYS A 122 -21.61 5.15 10.29
N LEU A 123 -21.98 5.60 9.09
CA LEU A 123 -21.12 5.55 7.89
C LEU A 123 -19.89 6.46 8.06
N ASP A 124 -20.10 7.69 8.52
CA ASP A 124 -19.04 8.67 8.75
C ASP A 124 -18.08 8.20 9.85
N ALA A 125 -18.59 7.65 10.97
CA ALA A 125 -17.77 7.08 12.03
C ALA A 125 -16.93 5.87 11.55
N ALA A 126 -17.51 4.98 10.74
CA ALA A 126 -16.80 3.86 10.15
C ALA A 126 -15.70 4.32 9.15
N PHE A 127 -15.97 5.40 8.42
CA PHE A 127 -15.03 5.98 7.46
C PHE A 127 -13.89 6.75 8.14
N GLU A 128 -14.16 7.50 9.20
CA GLU A 128 -13.13 8.15 10.02
C GLU A 128 -12.25 7.15 10.75
N GLN A 129 -12.81 6.05 11.27
CA GLN A 129 -12.01 4.96 11.81
C GLN A 129 -11.09 4.35 10.74
N PHE A 130 -11.61 4.13 9.53
CA PHE A 130 -10.79 3.65 8.41
C PHE A 130 -9.71 4.65 7.99
N LYS A 131 -9.99 5.96 7.99
CA LYS A 131 -8.98 6.99 7.73
C LYS A 131 -7.84 6.89 8.76
N LYS A 132 -8.14 6.73 10.04
CA LYS A 132 -7.14 6.49 11.10
C LYS A 132 -6.37 5.17 10.89
N ASP A 133 -7.06 4.10 10.51
CA ASP A 133 -6.46 2.77 10.32
C ASP A 133 -5.64 2.64 9.01
N THR A 134 -5.83 3.54 8.03
CA THR A 134 -5.38 3.35 6.64
C THR A 134 -4.49 4.48 6.13
N LEU A 135 -4.73 5.73 6.54
CA LEU A 135 -3.81 6.82 6.27
C LEU A 135 -2.58 6.64 7.16
N PRO A 136 -1.36 6.81 6.61
CA PRO A 136 -0.21 7.00 7.47
C PRO A 136 -0.41 8.33 8.22
N THR A 137 -0.49 8.25 9.55
CA THR A 137 -0.40 9.40 10.46
C THR A 137 0.85 10.23 10.09
N GLU A 138 0.93 11.50 10.49
CA GLU A 138 2.12 12.35 10.33
C GLU A 138 3.47 11.61 10.52
N PRO A 139 3.70 10.84 11.61
CA PRO A 139 4.90 10.00 11.74
C PRO A 139 5.02 8.89 10.68
N GLY A 140 3.92 8.22 10.32
CA GLY A 140 3.91 7.19 9.28
C GLY A 140 4.36 7.69 7.90
N LYS A 141 4.08 8.96 7.56
CA LYS A 141 4.62 9.59 6.34
C LYS A 141 6.13 9.74 6.43
N LYS A 142 6.66 10.23 7.56
CA LYS A 142 8.10 10.37 7.82
C LYS A 142 8.82 9.02 7.79
N VAL A 143 8.24 7.97 8.40
CA VAL A 143 8.73 6.59 8.33
C VAL A 143 8.77 6.07 6.89
N ALA A 144 7.76 6.37 6.07
CA ALA A 144 7.72 5.95 4.66
C ALA A 144 8.78 6.68 3.81
N GLU A 145 8.97 7.98 4.01
CA GLU A 145 10.01 8.76 3.35
C GLU A 145 11.42 8.27 3.74
N ALA A 146 11.66 8.03 5.03
CA ALA A 146 12.92 7.49 5.53
C ALA A 146 13.21 6.08 4.96
N LYS A 147 12.20 5.20 4.90
CA LYS A 147 12.33 3.88 4.22
C LYS A 147 12.76 4.01 2.76
N LYS A 148 12.19 4.96 2.01
CA LYS A 148 12.58 5.20 0.61
C LYS A 148 14.03 5.67 0.49
N LYS A 149 14.51 6.51 1.42
CA LYS A 149 15.91 6.96 1.47
C LYS A 149 16.89 5.82 1.79
N VAL A 150 16.50 4.88 2.68
CA VAL A 150 17.27 3.64 2.95
C VAL A 150 17.36 2.78 1.69
N GLU A 151 16.23 2.50 1.03
CA GLU A 151 16.20 1.66 -0.18
C GLU A 151 17.04 2.25 -1.34
N GLU A 152 17.07 3.58 -1.48
CA GLU A 152 17.92 4.28 -2.44
C GLU A 152 19.42 4.14 -2.10
N ALA A 153 19.78 4.27 -0.82
CA ALA A 153 21.14 4.10 -0.35
C ALA A 153 21.62 2.65 -0.51
N GLU A 154 20.77 1.67 -0.18
CA GLU A 154 21.06 0.24 -0.39
C GLU A 154 21.38 -0.06 -1.86
N LYS A 155 20.62 0.53 -2.80
CA LYS A 155 20.87 0.37 -4.25
C LYS A 155 22.21 0.96 -4.66
N LYS A 156 22.60 2.11 -4.11
CA LYS A 156 23.92 2.73 -4.33
C LYS A 156 25.06 1.87 -3.78
N ALA A 157 24.93 1.37 -2.55
CA ALA A 157 25.93 0.46 -1.96
C ALA A 157 26.04 -0.87 -2.74
N LYS A 158 24.93 -1.43 -3.21
CA LYS A 158 24.93 -2.64 -4.06
C LYS A 158 25.56 -2.39 -5.43
N ALA A 159 25.33 -1.22 -6.04
CA ALA A 159 25.98 -0.84 -7.29
C ALA A 159 27.50 -0.71 -7.13
N GLN A 160 27.97 0.01 -6.11
CA GLN A 160 29.40 0.11 -5.80
C GLN A 160 30.02 -1.27 -5.54
N LYS A 161 29.33 -2.14 -4.81
CA LYS A 161 29.81 -3.51 -4.52
C LYS A 161 29.99 -4.36 -5.79
N GLU A 162 29.07 -4.23 -6.75
CA GLU A 162 29.18 -4.90 -8.04
C GLU A 162 30.34 -4.30 -8.85
N GLU A 163 30.48 -2.98 -8.90
CA GLU A 163 31.56 -2.29 -9.62
C GLU A 163 32.95 -2.63 -9.06
N ASP A 164 33.12 -2.63 -7.74
CA ASP A 164 34.34 -3.08 -7.05
C ASP A 164 34.67 -4.54 -7.40
N HIS A 165 33.68 -5.43 -7.43
CA HIS A 165 33.85 -6.83 -7.81
C HIS A 165 34.21 -7.02 -9.28
N ARG A 166 33.80 -6.10 -10.18
CA ARG A 166 34.19 -6.11 -11.60
C ARG A 166 35.61 -5.60 -11.81
N ASN A 167 35.97 -4.51 -11.14
CA ASN A 167 37.27 -3.86 -11.27
C ASN A 167 38.38 -4.62 -10.54
N TYR A 168 38.06 -5.26 -9.41
CA TYR A 168 39.02 -5.95 -8.55
C TYR A 168 38.55 -7.36 -8.14
N PRO A 169 38.37 -8.31 -9.09
CA PRO A 169 37.77 -9.63 -8.82
C PRO A 169 38.58 -10.52 -7.85
N THR A 170 39.82 -10.18 -7.54
CA THR A 170 40.72 -10.89 -6.61
C THR A 170 40.91 -10.17 -5.27
N ILE A 171 40.23 -9.05 -5.02
CA ILE A 171 40.39 -8.30 -3.76
C ILE A 171 39.68 -9.00 -2.60
N THR A 172 40.37 -9.11 -1.46
CA THR A 172 39.84 -9.68 -0.21
C THR A 172 39.33 -8.63 0.78
N TYR A 173 39.66 -7.35 0.55
CA TYR A 173 39.28 -6.22 1.39
C TYR A 173 38.25 -5.34 0.68
N LYS A 174 37.45 -4.59 1.45
CA LYS A 174 36.51 -3.60 0.88
C LYS A 174 37.26 -2.37 0.39
N THR A 175 36.75 -1.72 -0.65
CA THR A 175 37.21 -0.37 -1.00
C THR A 175 36.66 0.64 0.02
N LEU A 176 37.37 1.77 0.18
CA LEU A 176 36.87 2.90 0.97
C LEU A 176 35.54 3.44 0.42
N GLU A 177 35.27 3.28 -0.88
CA GLU A 177 34.05 3.80 -1.51
C GLU A 177 32.83 2.94 -1.15
N LEU A 178 32.99 1.62 -1.18
CA LEU A 178 31.99 0.69 -0.66
C LEU A 178 31.78 0.86 0.85
N GLU A 179 32.84 1.07 1.62
CA GLU A 179 32.74 1.28 3.07
C GLU A 179 32.02 2.60 3.43
N ILE A 180 32.25 3.67 2.65
CA ILE A 180 31.48 4.92 2.74
C ILE A 180 30.01 4.69 2.36
N ALA A 181 29.74 3.94 1.29
CA ALA A 181 28.37 3.67 0.83
C ALA A 181 27.58 2.79 1.81
N GLU A 182 28.19 1.73 2.35
CA GLU A 182 27.59 0.91 3.41
C GLU A 182 27.34 1.71 4.69
N SER A 183 28.25 2.63 5.05
CA SER A 183 28.06 3.49 6.23
C SER A 183 26.93 4.51 6.05
N ASP A 184 26.74 5.04 4.84
CA ASP A 184 25.61 5.92 4.50
C ASP A 184 24.26 5.18 4.52
N VAL A 185 24.25 3.86 4.26
CA VAL A 185 23.07 2.99 4.49
C VAL A 185 22.77 2.86 5.98
N LYS A 186 23.76 2.49 6.81
CA LYS A 186 23.59 2.32 8.27
C LYS A 186 22.97 3.57 8.91
N VAL A 187 23.55 4.75 8.64
CA VAL A 187 23.06 6.04 9.15
C VAL A 187 21.57 6.22 8.87
N LYS A 188 21.13 5.94 7.63
CA LYS A 188 19.72 6.07 7.23
C LYS A 188 18.84 5.01 7.87
N GLU A 189 19.35 3.80 8.11
CA GLU A 189 18.64 2.77 8.87
C GLU A 189 18.46 3.17 10.33
N ALA A 190 19.48 3.71 11.00
CA ALA A 190 19.39 4.20 12.37
C ALA A 190 18.49 5.43 12.49
N GLU A 191 18.53 6.37 11.53
CA GLU A 191 17.57 7.48 11.44
C GLU A 191 16.13 6.95 11.29
N LEU A 192 15.93 5.93 10.45
CA LEU A 192 14.64 5.27 10.31
C LEU A 192 14.19 4.55 11.60
N GLU A 193 15.09 3.92 12.36
CA GLU A 193 14.81 3.37 13.69
C GLU A 193 14.39 4.44 14.69
N LEU A 194 15.08 5.59 14.68
CA LEU A 194 14.75 6.74 15.53
C LEU A 194 13.35 7.29 15.20
N VAL A 195 13.04 7.53 13.92
CA VAL A 195 11.72 8.04 13.50
C VAL A 195 10.60 7.06 13.85
N LYS A 196 10.84 5.74 13.85
CA LYS A 196 9.87 4.76 14.37
C LYS A 196 9.68 4.90 15.89
N LYS A 197 10.77 4.94 16.67
CA LYS A 197 10.71 5.04 18.14
C LYS A 197 10.09 6.36 18.64
N GLU A 198 10.28 7.47 17.92
CA GLU A 198 9.61 8.74 18.23
C GLU A 198 8.12 8.76 17.82
N ALA A 199 7.73 7.87 16.90
CA ALA A 199 6.35 7.65 16.47
C ALA A 199 5.55 6.71 17.39
N ASP A 200 6.21 5.82 18.13
CA ASP A 200 5.58 4.87 19.03
C ASP A 200 4.90 5.57 20.22
N GLU A 201 3.67 5.18 20.55
CA GLU A 201 2.83 5.84 21.56
C GLU A 201 3.42 5.77 22.98
N SER A 202 4.28 4.78 23.27
CA SER A 202 4.86 4.55 24.59
C SER A 202 6.07 5.43 24.93
N ARG A 203 6.61 6.20 23.95
CA ARG A 203 7.67 7.22 24.08
C ARG A 203 8.66 7.02 25.24
N ASN A 204 9.36 5.90 25.25
CA ASN A 204 10.40 5.65 26.26
C ASN A 204 11.65 6.50 25.95
N GLU A 205 11.83 7.58 26.71
CA GLU A 205 12.94 8.54 26.54
C GLU A 205 14.32 7.86 26.53
N GLY A 206 14.51 6.81 27.33
CA GLY A 206 15.77 6.05 27.37
C GLY A 206 16.09 5.34 26.05
N THR A 207 15.09 4.73 25.40
CA THR A 207 15.30 4.00 24.13
C THR A 207 15.38 4.92 22.92
N ILE A 208 14.81 6.12 23.02
CA ILE A 208 14.95 7.23 22.05
C ILE A 208 16.35 7.83 22.16
N ASN A 209 16.83 8.16 23.36
CA ASN A 209 18.17 8.71 23.57
C ASN A 209 19.26 7.72 23.14
N GLN A 210 19.08 6.42 23.40
CA GLN A 210 19.96 5.37 22.87
C GLN A 210 19.97 5.33 21.32
N ALA A 211 18.82 5.53 20.67
CA ALA A 211 18.75 5.59 19.21
C ALA A 211 19.43 6.85 18.64
N LYS A 212 19.30 8.00 19.31
CA LYS A 212 20.00 9.25 18.94
C LYS A 212 21.52 9.07 19.03
N ALA A 213 22.02 8.52 20.12
CA ALA A 213 23.44 8.21 20.28
C ALA A 213 23.96 7.22 19.20
N LYS A 214 23.15 6.25 18.78
CA LYS A 214 23.48 5.34 17.68
C LYS A 214 23.62 6.10 16.36
N VAL A 215 22.65 6.95 15.99
CA VAL A 215 22.69 7.80 14.80
C VAL A 215 23.94 8.69 14.79
N GLU A 216 24.23 9.37 15.91
CA GLU A 216 25.43 10.21 16.04
C GLU A 216 26.73 9.41 15.84
N SER A 217 26.80 8.19 16.39
CA SER A 217 27.98 7.33 16.25
C SER A 217 28.22 6.87 14.81
N GLU A 218 27.16 6.51 14.08
CA GLU A 218 27.24 6.09 12.68
C GLU A 218 27.54 7.30 11.75
N GLN A 219 26.96 8.47 12.04
CA GLN A 219 27.28 9.72 11.32
C GLN A 219 28.75 10.14 11.53
N ALA A 220 29.29 9.92 12.73
CA ALA A 220 30.71 10.15 13.02
C ALA A 220 31.63 9.18 12.26
N GLU A 221 31.27 7.90 12.16
CA GLU A 221 31.97 6.89 11.34
C GLU A 221 31.98 7.29 9.85
N ALA A 222 30.80 7.58 9.28
CA ALA A 222 30.68 8.02 7.89
C ALA A 222 31.48 9.32 7.60
N THR A 223 31.55 10.23 8.56
CA THR A 223 32.35 11.47 8.46
C THR A 223 33.86 11.18 8.52
N ARG A 224 34.31 10.23 9.34
CA ARG A 224 35.71 9.78 9.39
C ARG A 224 36.15 9.16 8.06
N LEU A 225 35.33 8.27 7.51
CA LEU A 225 35.61 7.62 6.20
C LEU A 225 35.72 8.65 5.06
N LYS A 226 34.83 9.66 5.04
CA LYS A 226 34.91 10.77 4.07
C LYS A 226 36.22 11.56 4.19
N LYS A 227 36.68 11.85 5.42
CA LYS A 227 37.99 12.51 5.64
C LYS A 227 39.15 11.66 5.13
N ILE A 228 39.15 10.36 5.44
CA ILE A 228 40.17 9.41 4.97
C ILE A 228 40.23 9.39 3.43
N LYS A 229 39.07 9.41 2.73
CA LYS A 229 39.06 9.54 1.26
C LYS A 229 39.70 10.85 0.80
N THR A 230 39.30 12.00 1.36
CA THR A 230 39.86 13.30 0.93
C THR A 230 41.34 13.47 1.23
N ASP A 231 41.84 12.89 2.32
CA ASP A 231 43.25 13.01 2.69
C ASP A 231 44.13 12.05 1.86
N ARG A 232 43.60 10.88 1.49
CA ARG A 232 44.23 9.97 0.51
C ARG A 232 44.33 10.60 -0.87
N GLU A 233 43.26 11.26 -1.34
CA GLU A 233 43.22 11.94 -2.64
C GLU A 233 44.27 13.06 -2.74
N LYS A 234 44.39 13.91 -1.70
CA LYS A 234 45.44 14.93 -1.62
C LYS A 234 46.85 14.33 -1.61
N ALA A 235 47.06 13.25 -0.84
CA ALA A 235 48.36 12.58 -0.78
C ALA A 235 48.76 11.97 -2.13
N GLU A 236 47.80 11.44 -2.89
CA GLU A 236 48.02 10.93 -4.24
C GLU A 236 48.31 12.06 -5.25
N GLU A 237 47.60 13.19 -5.16
CA GLU A 237 47.87 14.37 -5.99
C GLU A 237 49.28 14.95 -5.71
N GLU A 238 49.65 15.11 -4.43
CA GLU A 238 50.98 15.59 -4.06
C GLU A 238 52.08 14.63 -4.50
N ALA A 239 51.85 13.32 -4.43
CA ALA A 239 52.78 12.31 -4.92
C ALA A 239 52.99 12.42 -6.44
N LYS A 240 51.92 12.63 -7.23
CA LYS A 240 52.00 12.87 -8.68
C LYS A 240 52.81 14.12 -9.00
N ARG A 241 52.44 15.28 -8.41
CA ARG A 241 53.18 16.55 -8.59
C ARG A 241 54.67 16.43 -8.23
N ARG A 242 55.03 15.63 -7.23
CA ARG A 242 56.44 15.36 -6.82
C ARG A 242 57.17 14.36 -7.72
N ALA A 243 56.46 13.55 -8.50
CA ALA A 243 57.03 12.69 -9.53
C ALA A 243 57.28 13.51 -10.81
N ASP A 244 56.26 14.24 -11.27
CA ASP A 244 56.32 15.08 -12.47
C ASP A 244 57.39 16.20 -12.36
N ALA A 245 57.68 16.67 -11.15
CA ALA A 245 58.73 17.67 -10.89
C ALA A 245 60.15 17.09 -10.73
N LYS A 246 60.34 15.78 -11.00
CA LYS A 246 61.65 15.09 -10.96
C LYS A 246 62.09 14.51 -12.31
N GLU A 247 61.25 14.64 -13.34
CA GLU A 247 61.54 14.32 -14.74
C GLU A 247 62.02 15.58 -15.50
#